data_AF-A0A4T0A3Q9-F1
#
_entry.id   AF-A0A4T0A3Q9-F1
#
_cell.length_a   1.000
_cell.length_b   1.000
_cell.length_c   1.000
_cell.angle_alpha   90.00
_cell.angle_beta   90.00
_cell.angle_gamma   90.00
#
_symmetry.space_group_name_H-M   'P 1'
#
loop_
_entity.id
_entity.type
_entity.pdbx_description
1 polymer ?
#
loop_
_entity_poly.entity_id
_entity_poly.type
_entity_poly.pdbx_seq_one_letter_code
_entity_poly.pdbx_strand_id
1 'polypeptide(L)'
;ESPDILKAGVNIAGDFTRLRKCLGIEGQGIFELSHLYKLVKFSEKEPAKVNKSPLKLAEQVQEVLFLPLHKGNVRTSAWSRRLSMEQVEYAATDAYAGFRLFRELDRARSAMVPTPPRPALWEADQPIILGNGERAGESRLKRKTGIKKATEVESQTPVLSPEEEQALDDEEEEAQAEAGADDTEYFSAEEEPEDLEPGEVETVKYEAADQWLGQWESNLSLERKGKNTPTNIRAYALWHVQGLPLQQVAEAMRQPPLALTTVSSYVLEVVKSESLPYDSPRLQEALDVIPPVAHWRYKSLIQKTRSEI
;
A
#
# COMPACT_ATOMS: atom_id res chain seq x y z
N GLU A 1 -8.58 -22.73 -13.00
CA GLU A 1 -7.52 -23.68 -12.60
C GLU A 1 -6.61 -24.14 -13.75
N SER A 2 -6.96 -23.97 -15.04
CA SER A 2 -6.05 -24.38 -16.14
C SER A 2 -4.75 -23.56 -16.15
N PRO A 3 -3.57 -24.19 -16.30
CA PRO A 3 -2.27 -23.50 -16.37
C PRO A 3 -2.03 -22.83 -17.74
N ASP A 4 -2.74 -23.27 -18.78
CA ASP A 4 -2.58 -22.76 -20.16
C ASP A 4 -3.22 -21.39 -20.38
N ILE A 5 -4.04 -20.94 -19.42
CA ILE A 5 -4.72 -19.64 -19.47
C ILE A 5 -4.01 -18.73 -18.48
N LEU A 6 -3.46 -17.59 -18.94
CA LEU A 6 -2.89 -16.60 -18.03
C LEU A 6 -4.02 -15.84 -17.31
N LYS A 7 -3.95 -15.81 -15.98
CA LYS A 7 -4.79 -14.95 -15.15
C LYS A 7 -3.93 -13.79 -14.69
N ALA A 8 -4.05 -12.68 -15.41
CA ALA A 8 -3.26 -11.49 -15.19
C ALA A 8 -4.01 -10.48 -14.32
N GLY A 9 -3.31 -9.92 -13.34
CA GLY A 9 -3.85 -8.88 -12.46
C GLY A 9 -2.75 -8.21 -11.64
N VAL A 10 -3.14 -7.29 -10.76
CA VAL A 10 -2.24 -6.58 -9.86
C VAL A 10 -2.50 -7.07 -8.45
N ASN A 11 -1.42 -7.46 -7.76
CA ASN A 11 -1.51 -8.16 -6.47
C ASN A 11 -2.41 -9.41 -6.53
N ILE A 12 -2.43 -10.08 -7.69
CA ILE A 12 -3.42 -11.11 -8.00
C ILE A 12 -3.25 -12.38 -7.15
N ALA A 13 -2.07 -12.58 -6.56
CA ALA A 13 -1.82 -13.67 -5.62
C ALA A 13 -2.77 -13.63 -4.43
N GLY A 14 -3.03 -12.43 -3.89
CA GLY A 14 -3.94 -12.21 -2.78
C GLY A 14 -5.40 -12.56 -3.10
N ASP A 15 -5.85 -12.18 -4.31
CA ASP A 15 -7.15 -12.58 -4.82
C ASP A 15 -7.28 -14.11 -4.91
N PHE A 16 -6.22 -14.81 -5.36
CA PHE A 16 -6.22 -16.27 -5.39
C PHE A 16 -6.15 -16.91 -4.01
N THR A 17 -5.50 -16.28 -3.02
CA THR A 17 -5.58 -16.70 -1.62
C THR A 17 -7.02 -16.65 -1.12
N ARG A 18 -7.77 -15.59 -1.44
CA ARG A 18 -9.20 -15.48 -1.10
C ARG A 18 -10.06 -16.51 -1.83
N LEU A 19 -9.84 -16.71 -3.13
CA LEU A 19 -10.57 -17.72 -3.92
C LEU A 19 -10.36 -19.13 -3.35
N ARG A 20 -9.14 -19.47 -2.92
CA ARG A 20 -8.84 -20.72 -2.26
C ARG A 20 -9.57 -20.85 -0.92
N LYS A 21 -9.41 -19.86 -0.04
CA LYS A 21 -9.98 -19.86 1.32
C LYS A 21 -11.52 -19.89 1.30
N CYS A 22 -12.15 -19.15 0.40
CA CYS A 22 -13.61 -18.98 0.38
C CYS A 22 -14.34 -19.98 -0.54
N LEU A 23 -13.71 -20.41 -1.63
CA LEU A 23 -14.36 -21.21 -2.67
C LEU A 23 -13.64 -22.54 -2.96
N GLY A 24 -12.47 -22.80 -2.37
CA GLY A 24 -11.69 -24.02 -2.61
C GLY A 24 -11.09 -24.09 -4.02
N ILE A 25 -10.94 -22.95 -4.70
CA ILE A 25 -10.40 -22.89 -6.06
C ILE A 25 -8.89 -22.73 -6.01
N GLU A 26 -8.17 -23.62 -6.69
CA GLU A 26 -6.72 -23.58 -6.78
C GLU A 26 -6.27 -22.83 -8.05
N GLY A 27 -5.69 -21.66 -7.84
CA GLY A 27 -5.12 -20.84 -8.91
C GLY A 27 -3.91 -21.53 -9.56
N GLN A 28 -3.92 -21.61 -10.88
CA GLN A 28 -2.72 -21.88 -11.69
C GLN A 28 -2.54 -20.72 -12.66
N GLY A 29 -1.46 -20.62 -13.44
CA GLY A 29 -1.31 -19.62 -14.50
C GLY A 29 -1.43 -18.17 -14.00
N ILE A 30 -1.07 -17.91 -12.74
CA ILE A 30 -1.19 -16.60 -12.09
C ILE A 30 -0.08 -15.68 -12.60
N PHE A 31 -0.43 -14.49 -13.08
CA PHE A 31 0.51 -13.55 -13.71
C PHE A 31 0.43 -12.15 -13.10
N GLU A 32 1.50 -11.73 -12.42
CA GLU A 32 1.56 -10.43 -11.75
C GLU A 32 1.98 -9.31 -12.73
N LEU A 33 1.06 -8.37 -12.97
CA LEU A 33 1.27 -7.26 -13.91
C LEU A 33 2.35 -6.30 -13.44
N SER A 34 2.51 -6.12 -12.12
CA SER A 34 3.53 -5.23 -11.57
C SER A 34 4.94 -5.67 -11.96
N HIS A 35 5.18 -6.98 -12.09
CA HIS A 35 6.48 -7.53 -12.52
C HIS A 35 6.77 -7.14 -13.98
N LEU A 36 5.77 -7.29 -14.86
CA LEU A 36 5.89 -6.93 -16.26
C LEU A 36 6.03 -5.41 -16.47
N TYR A 37 5.24 -4.62 -15.73
CA TYR A 37 5.34 -3.16 -15.76
C TYR A 37 6.73 -2.68 -15.37
N LYS A 38 7.28 -3.20 -14.25
CA LYS A 38 8.62 -2.82 -13.80
C LYS A 38 9.69 -3.22 -14.80
N LEU A 39 9.58 -4.42 -15.37
CA LEU A 39 10.48 -4.89 -16.43
C LEU A 39 10.47 -3.92 -17.61
N VAL A 40 9.29 -3.55 -18.13
CA VAL A 40 9.18 -2.66 -19.30
C VAL A 40 9.69 -1.26 -18.96
N LYS A 41 9.31 -0.71 -17.81
CA LYS A 41 9.58 0.69 -17.47
C LYS A 41 11.02 0.94 -17.01
N PHE A 42 11.59 0.04 -16.21
CA PHE A 42 12.83 0.33 -15.50
C PHE A 42 14.04 -0.47 -15.98
N SER A 43 13.88 -1.57 -16.72
CA SER A 43 15.00 -2.44 -17.07
C SER A 43 16.13 -1.77 -17.86
N GLU A 44 15.85 -0.74 -18.66
CA GLU A 44 16.87 -0.04 -19.44
C GLU A 44 17.59 1.04 -18.62
N LYS A 45 16.81 1.87 -17.90
CA LYS A 45 17.33 3.08 -17.25
C LYS A 45 17.69 2.86 -15.79
N GLU A 46 16.89 2.08 -15.07
CA GLU A 46 16.98 1.90 -13.63
C GLU A 46 16.76 0.42 -13.22
N PRO A 47 17.63 -0.52 -13.65
CA PRO A 47 17.43 -1.95 -13.40
C PRO A 47 17.22 -2.32 -11.93
N ALA A 48 17.76 -1.52 -11.00
CA ALA A 48 17.60 -1.69 -9.55
C ALA A 48 16.14 -1.55 -9.07
N LYS A 49 15.27 -0.86 -9.83
CA LYS A 49 13.84 -0.73 -9.54
C LYS A 49 13.02 -1.93 -10.03
N VAL A 50 13.62 -2.83 -10.81
CA VAL A 50 12.98 -4.07 -11.24
C VAL A 50 13.04 -5.08 -10.08
N ASN A 51 11.91 -5.26 -9.41
CA ASN A 51 11.75 -6.18 -8.28
C ASN A 51 10.33 -6.75 -8.26
N LYS A 52 10.04 -7.67 -7.34
CA LYS A 52 8.76 -8.37 -7.25
C LYS A 52 7.67 -7.62 -6.46
N SER A 53 7.95 -6.44 -5.90
CA SER A 53 6.93 -5.73 -5.11
C SER A 53 5.76 -5.27 -5.99
N PRO A 54 4.52 -5.27 -5.49
CA PRO A 54 3.38 -4.79 -6.25
C PRO A 54 3.39 -3.27 -6.41
N LEU A 55 2.68 -2.76 -7.43
CA LEU A 55 2.37 -1.34 -7.62
C LEU A 55 0.87 -1.19 -7.86
N LYS A 56 0.28 -0.06 -7.49
CA LYS A 56 -1.19 0.13 -7.60
C LYS A 56 -1.62 0.05 -9.07
N LEU A 57 -2.73 -0.65 -9.34
CA LEU A 57 -3.27 -0.78 -10.71
C LEU A 57 -3.53 0.59 -11.35
N ALA A 58 -4.12 1.52 -10.60
CA ALA A 58 -4.40 2.87 -11.07
C ALA A 58 -3.15 3.63 -11.51
N GLU A 59 -2.01 3.45 -10.83
CA GLU A 59 -0.73 4.09 -11.21
C GLU A 59 -0.22 3.51 -12.53
N GLN A 60 -0.23 2.18 -12.65
CA GLN A 60 0.22 1.49 -13.87
C GLN A 60 -0.67 1.85 -15.07
N VAL A 61 -1.99 1.89 -14.87
CA VAL A 61 -2.97 2.21 -15.91
C VAL A 61 -2.90 3.68 -16.33
N GLN A 62 -2.80 4.61 -15.37
CA GLN A 62 -2.61 6.03 -15.67
C GLN A 62 -1.36 6.26 -16.51
N GLU A 63 -0.26 5.60 -16.17
CA GLU A 63 1.00 5.85 -16.87
C GLU A 63 1.09 5.17 -18.23
N VAL A 64 0.62 3.92 -18.35
CA VAL A 64 0.77 3.14 -19.59
C VAL A 64 -0.34 3.47 -20.58
N LEU A 65 -1.57 3.69 -20.09
CA LEU A 65 -2.75 3.90 -20.93
C LEU A 65 -3.17 5.38 -21.00
N PHE A 66 -2.62 6.26 -20.15
CA PHE A 66 -3.01 7.67 -20.04
C PHE A 66 -4.50 7.86 -19.70
N LEU A 67 -5.10 6.88 -19.02
CA LEU A 67 -6.50 6.86 -18.64
C LEU A 67 -6.60 6.58 -17.14
N PRO A 68 -6.92 7.56 -16.30
CA PRO A 68 -6.95 7.35 -14.85
C PRO A 68 -8.10 6.42 -14.49
N LEU A 69 -7.83 5.47 -13.60
CA LEU A 69 -8.90 4.72 -12.95
C LEU A 69 -9.52 5.58 -11.86
N HIS A 70 -10.81 5.84 -12.00
CA HIS A 70 -11.57 6.58 -10.99
C HIS A 70 -11.62 5.77 -9.68
N LYS A 71 -11.02 6.33 -8.63
CA LYS A 71 -11.14 5.79 -7.27
C LYS A 71 -12.27 6.53 -6.57
N GLY A 72 -13.41 5.87 -6.44
CA GLY A 72 -14.54 6.39 -5.68
C GLY A 72 -14.80 5.57 -4.42
N ASN A 73 -15.78 6.04 -3.63
CA ASN A 73 -16.31 5.33 -2.45
C ASN A 73 -16.88 3.94 -2.78
N VAL A 74 -17.10 3.65 -4.07
CA VAL A 74 -17.51 2.33 -4.57
C VAL A 74 -16.54 1.23 -4.11
N ARG A 75 -15.23 1.49 -4.05
CA ARG A 75 -14.22 0.51 -3.63
C ARG A 75 -14.50 -0.05 -2.24
N THR A 76 -14.95 0.80 -1.31
CA THR A 76 -15.22 0.45 0.10
C THR A 76 -16.70 0.26 0.41
N SER A 77 -17.55 0.16 -0.62
CA SER A 77 -19.00 0.01 -0.49
C SER A 77 -19.44 -1.41 -0.11
N ALA A 78 -20.74 -1.60 0.15
CA ALA A 78 -21.29 -2.90 0.55
C ALA A 78 -21.47 -3.87 -0.64
N TRP A 79 -20.44 -4.67 -0.93
CA TRP A 79 -20.41 -5.65 -2.03
C TRP A 79 -21.21 -6.94 -1.79
N SER A 80 -21.72 -7.16 -0.58
CA SER A 80 -22.55 -8.32 -0.24
C SER A 80 -24.04 -8.16 -0.53
N ARG A 81 -24.46 -6.95 -0.97
CA ARG A 81 -25.86 -6.63 -1.31
C ARG A 81 -26.06 -6.67 -2.82
N ARG A 82 -27.30 -6.41 -3.27
CA ARG A 82 -27.57 -6.18 -4.70
C ARG A 82 -26.69 -5.03 -5.19
N LEU A 83 -25.97 -5.28 -6.29
CA LEU A 83 -25.01 -4.34 -6.84
C LEU A 83 -25.73 -3.15 -7.47
N SER A 84 -25.24 -1.94 -7.20
CA SER A 84 -25.60 -0.74 -7.95
C SER A 84 -24.95 -0.73 -9.32
N MET A 85 -25.44 0.11 -10.24
CA MET A 85 -24.80 0.25 -11.56
C MET A 85 -23.36 0.76 -11.44
N GLU A 86 -23.10 1.67 -10.49
CA GLU A 86 -21.76 2.19 -10.21
C GLU A 86 -20.79 1.09 -9.74
N GLN A 87 -21.25 0.16 -8.88
CA GLN A 87 -20.47 -1.02 -8.48
C GLN A 87 -20.20 -1.95 -9.66
N VAL A 88 -21.18 -2.16 -10.54
CA VAL A 88 -21.02 -2.99 -11.75
C VAL A 88 -19.98 -2.37 -12.68
N GLU A 89 -20.08 -1.06 -12.94
CA GLU A 89 -19.14 -0.33 -13.80
C GLU A 89 -17.73 -0.34 -13.21
N TYR A 90 -17.59 -0.09 -11.91
CA TYR A 90 -16.31 -0.16 -11.21
C TYR A 90 -15.66 -1.55 -11.35
N ALA A 91 -16.40 -2.62 -11.04
CA ALA A 91 -15.88 -3.99 -11.12
C ALA A 91 -15.52 -4.39 -12.57
N ALA A 92 -16.34 -4.01 -13.54
CA ALA A 92 -16.06 -4.25 -14.96
C ALA A 92 -14.81 -3.48 -15.43
N THR A 93 -14.65 -2.24 -14.97
CA THR A 93 -13.51 -1.38 -15.32
C THR A 93 -12.20 -1.94 -14.75
N ASP A 94 -12.17 -2.34 -13.48
CA ASP A 94 -10.97 -2.92 -12.85
C ASP A 94 -10.51 -4.19 -13.60
N ALA A 95 -11.44 -5.09 -13.97
CA ALA A 95 -11.13 -6.29 -14.74
C ALA A 95 -10.65 -5.97 -16.17
N TYR A 96 -11.31 -5.02 -16.85
CA TYR A 96 -10.94 -4.62 -18.21
C TYR A 96 -9.59 -3.91 -18.27
N ALA A 97 -9.29 -3.06 -17.28
CA ALA A 97 -8.06 -2.30 -17.19
C ALA A 97 -6.84 -3.23 -17.06
N GLY A 98 -6.93 -4.28 -16.23
CA GLY A 98 -5.88 -5.30 -16.12
C GLY A 98 -5.58 -5.99 -17.47
N PHE A 99 -6.62 -6.36 -18.21
CA PHE A 99 -6.47 -6.95 -19.55
C PHE A 99 -5.82 -6.00 -20.56
N ARG A 100 -6.26 -4.72 -20.58
CA ARG A 100 -5.68 -3.70 -21.47
C ARG A 100 -4.23 -3.40 -21.13
N LEU A 101 -3.93 -3.28 -19.84
CA LEU A 101 -2.58 -3.08 -19.32
C LEU A 101 -1.64 -4.23 -19.73
N PHE A 102 -2.08 -5.49 -19.55
CA PHE A 102 -1.31 -6.66 -19.98
C PHE A 102 -0.91 -6.57 -21.45
N ARG A 103 -1.88 -6.30 -22.34
CA ARG A 103 -1.66 -6.23 -23.77
C ARG A 103 -0.64 -5.17 -24.16
N GLU A 104 -0.76 -3.99 -23.55
CA GLU A 104 0.12 -2.87 -23.88
C GLU A 104 1.54 -3.09 -23.34
N LEU A 105 1.66 -3.61 -22.12
CA LEU A 105 2.95 -3.97 -21.55
C LEU A 105 3.64 -5.10 -22.31
N ASP A 106 2.94 -6.17 -22.71
CA ASP A 106 3.55 -7.27 -23.46
C ASP A 106 3.94 -6.85 -24.89
N ARG A 107 3.18 -5.91 -25.48
CA ARG A 107 3.55 -5.24 -26.74
C ARG A 107 4.84 -4.44 -26.57
N ALA A 108 4.92 -3.61 -25.54
CA ALA A 108 6.11 -2.81 -25.23
C ALA A 108 7.33 -3.70 -24.94
N ARG A 109 7.17 -4.75 -24.13
CA ARG A 109 8.19 -5.77 -23.85
C ARG A 109 8.73 -6.39 -25.14
N SER A 110 7.83 -6.79 -26.05
CA SER A 110 8.21 -7.43 -27.32
C SER A 110 8.97 -6.50 -28.27
N ALA A 111 8.86 -5.18 -28.08
CA ALA A 111 9.58 -4.18 -28.86
C ALA A 111 10.97 -3.81 -28.28
N MET A 112 11.30 -4.28 -27.07
CA MET A 112 12.60 -3.99 -26.43
C MET A 112 13.74 -4.78 -27.09
N VAL A 113 14.95 -4.21 -27.05
CA VAL A 113 16.18 -4.81 -27.59
C VAL A 113 17.31 -4.74 -26.57
N PRO A 114 17.89 -5.88 -26.16
CA PRO A 114 17.41 -7.25 -26.38
C PRO A 114 16.04 -7.50 -25.74
N THR A 115 15.21 -8.33 -26.37
CA THR A 115 13.85 -8.61 -25.90
C THR A 115 13.88 -9.48 -24.65
N PRO A 116 13.44 -8.97 -23.48
CA PRO A 116 13.40 -9.78 -22.28
C PRO A 116 12.33 -10.88 -22.39
N PRO A 117 12.54 -12.05 -21.76
CA PRO A 117 11.47 -13.02 -21.62
C PRO A 117 10.34 -12.41 -20.79
N ARG A 118 9.13 -12.96 -20.94
CA ARG A 118 8.04 -12.60 -20.05
C ARG A 118 8.41 -13.01 -18.61
N PRO A 119 8.08 -12.21 -17.58
CA PRO A 119 8.21 -12.66 -16.19
C PRO A 119 7.55 -14.03 -16.00
N ALA A 120 8.11 -14.84 -15.10
CA ALA A 120 7.53 -16.12 -14.78
C ALA A 120 6.15 -15.95 -14.13
N LEU A 121 5.37 -17.03 -14.16
CA LEU A 121 4.14 -17.12 -13.38
C LEU A 121 4.47 -16.96 -11.89
N TRP A 122 3.53 -16.37 -11.15
CA TRP A 122 3.68 -16.10 -9.73
C TRP A 122 4.05 -17.37 -8.95
N GLU A 123 3.32 -18.45 -9.21
CA GLU A 123 3.51 -19.77 -8.57
C GLU A 123 4.87 -20.44 -8.82
N ALA A 124 5.62 -20.01 -9.84
CA ALA A 124 6.94 -20.56 -10.13
C ALA A 124 8.06 -19.88 -9.33
N ASP A 125 7.76 -18.74 -8.68
CA ASP A 125 8.66 -17.91 -7.88
C ASP A 125 10.03 -17.59 -8.51
N GLN A 126 10.12 -17.56 -9.84
CA GLN A 126 11.39 -17.31 -10.52
C GLN A 126 11.77 -15.81 -10.48
N PRO A 127 13.07 -15.47 -10.56
CA PRO A 127 13.52 -14.09 -10.67
C PRO A 127 13.05 -13.45 -11.98
N ILE A 128 12.87 -12.12 -11.96
CA ILE A 128 12.60 -11.36 -13.19
C ILE A 128 13.90 -11.29 -14.00
N ILE A 129 13.84 -11.68 -15.26
CA ILE A 129 15.00 -11.70 -16.17
C ILE A 129 14.93 -10.47 -17.09
N LEU A 130 16.03 -9.72 -17.13
CA LEU A 130 16.17 -8.55 -17.98
C LEU A 130 16.52 -8.95 -19.43
N GLY A 131 16.46 -7.98 -20.36
CA GLY A 131 16.72 -8.25 -21.78
C GLY A 131 18.12 -8.83 -22.03
N ASN A 132 19.09 -8.40 -21.24
CA ASN A 132 20.48 -8.86 -21.33
C ASN A 132 20.73 -10.24 -20.69
N GLY A 133 19.68 -10.89 -20.15
CA GLY A 133 19.78 -12.18 -19.47
C GLY A 133 20.20 -12.10 -18.00
N GLU A 134 20.47 -10.92 -17.46
CA GLU A 134 20.77 -10.73 -16.04
C GLU A 134 19.49 -10.83 -15.19
N ARG A 135 19.65 -11.27 -13.93
CA ARG A 135 18.57 -11.30 -12.95
C ARG A 135 18.37 -9.93 -12.34
N ALA A 136 17.14 -9.44 -12.36
CA ALA A 136 16.78 -8.20 -11.69
C ALA A 136 17.07 -8.30 -10.18
N GLY A 137 17.67 -7.25 -9.60
CA GLY A 137 18.07 -7.22 -8.19
C GLY A 137 19.48 -7.76 -7.88
N GLU A 138 20.14 -8.45 -8.82
CA GLU A 138 21.57 -8.72 -8.69
C GLU A 138 22.37 -7.46 -9.01
N SER A 139 22.68 -6.67 -7.97
CA SER A 139 23.65 -5.58 -8.07
C SER A 139 24.95 -6.13 -8.66
N ARG A 140 25.53 -5.39 -9.63
CA ARG A 140 26.87 -5.61 -10.21
C ARG A 140 27.96 -5.52 -9.13
N LEU A 141 28.02 -6.50 -8.23
CA LEU A 141 29.19 -6.79 -7.42
C LEU A 141 30.20 -7.47 -8.34
N LYS A 142 31.14 -6.64 -8.84
CA LYS A 142 32.41 -6.98 -9.49
C LYS A 142 32.64 -8.48 -9.73
N ARG A 143 32.64 -8.86 -11.01
CA ARG A 143 33.29 -10.09 -11.53
C ARG A 143 34.62 -10.34 -10.81
N LYS A 144 34.67 -11.37 -9.98
CA LYS A 144 35.88 -12.17 -9.76
C LYS A 144 35.58 -13.58 -10.21
N THR A 145 36.29 -13.95 -11.27
CA THR A 145 36.45 -15.28 -11.85
C THR A 145 36.56 -16.37 -10.79
N GLY A 146 35.77 -17.43 -10.97
CA GLY A 146 35.88 -18.67 -10.22
C GLY A 146 35.01 -19.75 -10.87
N ILE A 147 35.54 -20.38 -11.91
CA ILE A 147 34.99 -21.61 -12.49
C ILE A 147 34.88 -22.66 -11.38
N LYS A 148 33.72 -23.31 -11.23
CA LYS A 148 33.59 -24.77 -11.03
C LYS A 148 32.16 -25.28 -11.23
N LYS A 149 32.11 -26.15 -12.25
CA LYS A 149 31.17 -27.18 -12.73
C LYS A 149 30.03 -27.68 -11.82
N ALA A 150 28.96 -28.04 -12.53
CA ALA A 150 27.64 -28.54 -12.11
C ALA A 150 27.59 -29.93 -11.46
N THR A 151 26.50 -30.18 -10.72
CA THR A 151 25.72 -31.44 -10.79
C THR A 151 24.29 -31.28 -10.27
N GLU A 152 23.39 -31.87 -11.07
CA GLU A 152 22.03 -32.42 -10.91
C GLU A 152 21.03 -32.05 -9.81
N VAL A 153 19.78 -32.11 -10.29
CA VAL A 153 18.48 -31.74 -9.73
C VAL A 153 17.90 -32.92 -8.96
N GLU A 154 17.31 -32.65 -7.79
CA GLU A 154 16.25 -33.50 -7.24
C GLU A 154 15.10 -32.60 -6.77
N SER A 155 13.90 -32.93 -7.25
CA SER A 155 12.67 -32.18 -7.10
C SER A 155 12.12 -32.28 -5.69
N GLN A 156 11.96 -31.15 -5.02
CA GLN A 156 11.04 -31.01 -3.90
C GLN A 156 10.25 -29.72 -4.10
N THR A 157 8.93 -29.87 -4.23
CA THR A 157 7.95 -28.79 -4.18
C THR A 157 8.15 -28.00 -2.88
N PRO A 158 8.38 -26.68 -2.90
CA PRO A 158 8.39 -25.89 -1.69
C PRO A 158 6.93 -25.68 -1.27
N VAL A 159 6.55 -26.30 -0.16
CA VAL A 159 5.38 -25.88 0.62
C VAL A 159 5.83 -24.60 1.34
N LEU A 160 5.13 -23.48 1.09
CA LEU A 160 5.39 -22.22 1.77
C LEU A 160 5.25 -22.41 3.28
N SER A 161 6.18 -21.83 4.05
CA SER A 161 6.09 -21.86 5.49
C SER A 161 4.94 -20.94 5.96
N PRO A 162 4.25 -21.26 7.08
CA PRO A 162 3.19 -20.41 7.61
C PRO A 162 3.60 -18.96 7.87
N GLU A 163 4.90 -18.71 8.07
CA GLU A 163 5.48 -17.40 8.33
C GLU A 163 5.60 -16.55 7.05
N GLU A 164 5.84 -17.18 5.89
CA GLU A 164 5.89 -16.50 4.58
C GLU A 164 4.48 -16.19 4.05
N GLU A 165 3.49 -17.05 4.34
CA GLU A 165 2.07 -16.77 4.06
C GLU A 165 1.54 -15.61 4.91
N GLN A 166 1.98 -15.51 6.17
CA GLN A 166 1.60 -14.42 7.08
C GLN A 166 2.15 -13.07 6.61
N ALA A 167 3.42 -13.02 6.16
CA ALA A 167 4.05 -11.80 5.67
C ALA A 167 3.41 -11.25 4.39
N LEU A 168 2.90 -12.13 3.52
CA LEU A 168 2.18 -11.74 2.30
C LEU A 168 0.75 -11.27 2.59
N ASP A 169 0.05 -11.89 3.54
CA ASP A 169 -1.26 -11.41 4.05
C ASP A 169 -1.09 -10.02 4.73
N ASP A 170 0.03 -9.77 5.42
CA ASP A 170 0.34 -8.50 6.09
C ASP A 170 0.59 -7.34 5.09
N GLU A 171 1.36 -7.57 4.01
CA GLU A 171 1.63 -6.56 2.97
C GLU A 171 0.37 -6.17 2.17
N GLU A 172 -0.54 -7.11 1.94
CA GLU A 172 -1.78 -6.88 1.19
C GLU A 172 -2.82 -6.09 2.01
N GLU A 173 -2.99 -6.40 3.30
CA GLU A 173 -3.85 -5.60 4.15
C GLU A 173 -3.27 -4.18 4.35
N GLU A 174 -1.96 -4.04 4.53
CA GLU A 174 -1.28 -2.73 4.66
C GLU A 174 -1.55 -1.86 3.42
N ALA A 175 -1.43 -2.42 2.21
CA ALA A 175 -1.75 -1.74 0.96
C ALA A 175 -3.23 -1.35 0.83
N GLN A 176 -4.17 -2.17 1.34
CA GLN A 176 -5.61 -1.86 1.33
C GLN A 176 -6.00 -0.74 2.30
N ALA A 177 -5.30 -0.61 3.43
CA ALA A 177 -5.54 0.44 4.40
C ALA A 177 -4.85 1.76 4.05
N GLU A 178 -3.64 1.72 3.47
CA GLU A 178 -2.98 2.89 2.87
C GLU A 178 -3.83 3.48 1.73
N ALA A 179 -4.51 2.63 0.96
CA ALA A 179 -5.47 3.08 -0.06
C ALA A 179 -6.74 3.73 0.53
N GLY A 180 -7.03 3.55 1.82
CA GLY A 180 -8.12 4.21 2.54
C GLY A 180 -7.74 5.55 3.19
N ALA A 181 -6.47 5.95 3.12
CA ALA A 181 -5.95 7.20 3.69
C ALA A 181 -5.62 8.28 2.65
N ASP A 182 -5.77 7.99 1.36
CA ASP A 182 -5.52 8.94 0.28
C ASP A 182 -6.85 9.58 -0.17
N ASP A 183 -7.31 10.53 0.65
CA ASP A 183 -8.35 11.50 0.27
C ASP A 183 -7.66 12.77 -0.22
N THR A 184 -7.06 12.66 -1.41
CA THR A 184 -6.63 13.80 -2.23
C THR A 184 -7.65 13.99 -3.37
N GLU A 185 -8.80 14.57 -3.05
CA GLU A 185 -9.69 15.11 -4.07
C GLU A 185 -9.02 16.30 -4.78
N TYR A 186 -8.61 16.08 -6.03
CA TYR A 186 -8.28 17.13 -6.98
C TYR A 186 -9.59 17.64 -7.59
N PHE A 187 -10.19 18.66 -6.97
CA PHE A 187 -11.31 19.37 -7.57
C PHE A 187 -10.77 20.52 -8.42
N SER A 188 -10.74 20.34 -9.74
CA SER A 188 -10.60 21.44 -10.69
C SER A 188 -11.97 22.12 -10.86
N ALA A 189 -12.18 23.25 -10.22
CA ALA A 189 -13.24 24.18 -10.56
C ALA A 189 -12.62 25.56 -10.76
N GLU A 190 -12.53 25.95 -12.03
CA GLU A 190 -12.38 27.34 -12.43
C GLU A 190 -13.68 28.07 -12.08
N GLU A 191 -13.72 28.74 -10.93
CA GLU A 191 -14.58 29.92 -10.72
C GLU A 191 -13.79 30.91 -9.85
N GLU A 192 -13.51 32.10 -10.39
CA GLU A 192 -13.00 33.23 -9.61
C GLU A 192 -14.05 33.64 -8.56
N PRO A 193 -13.69 33.84 -7.28
CA PRO A 193 -14.58 34.50 -6.35
C PRO A 193 -14.36 36.02 -6.43
N GLU A 194 -15.43 36.72 -6.79
CA GLU A 194 -15.66 38.12 -6.45
C GLU A 194 -15.47 38.36 -4.95
N ASP A 195 -14.92 39.53 -4.64
CA ASP A 195 -14.63 40.05 -3.31
C ASP A 195 -15.77 39.81 -2.30
N LEU A 196 -15.55 38.93 -1.32
CA LEU A 196 -16.32 38.86 -0.08
C LEU A 196 -15.36 38.94 1.11
N GLU A 197 -15.63 39.90 1.99
CA GLU A 197 -14.74 40.34 3.08
C GLU A 197 -14.30 39.22 4.04
N PRO A 198 -13.09 39.32 4.62
CA PRO A 198 -12.55 38.30 5.52
C PRO A 198 -13.26 38.36 6.87
N GLY A 199 -14.26 37.48 7.04
CA GLY A 199 -14.71 37.08 8.37
C GLY A 199 -13.64 36.23 9.05
N GLU A 200 -13.14 36.70 10.18
CA GLU A 200 -12.20 36.00 11.06
C GLU A 200 -12.77 34.62 11.47
N VAL A 201 -12.34 33.56 10.78
CA VAL A 201 -12.36 32.22 11.38
C VAL A 201 -11.02 32.08 12.09
N GLU A 202 -11.03 32.35 13.39
CA GLU A 202 -9.90 32.12 14.30
C GLU A 202 -9.53 30.63 14.25
N THR A 203 -8.65 30.24 13.33
CA THR A 203 -8.03 28.92 13.35
C THR A 203 -7.16 28.89 14.60
N VAL A 204 -7.61 28.18 15.64
CA VAL A 204 -6.83 27.97 16.86
C VAL A 204 -5.50 27.34 16.44
N LYS A 205 -4.44 28.15 16.40
CA LYS A 205 -3.09 27.67 16.11
C LYS A 205 -2.60 26.96 17.34
N TYR A 206 -2.51 25.64 17.27
CA TYR A 206 -1.99 24.80 18.33
C TYR A 206 -0.45 24.84 18.37
N GLU A 207 0.11 26.04 18.58
CA GLU A 207 1.56 26.32 18.54
C GLU A 207 2.38 25.39 19.45
N ALA A 208 1.79 24.90 20.54
CA ALA A 208 2.44 23.93 21.42
C ALA A 208 2.71 22.56 20.77
N ALA A 209 1.90 22.12 19.81
CA ALA A 209 2.09 20.85 19.09
C ALA A 209 3.17 21.01 18.04
N ASP A 210 3.21 22.16 17.36
CA ASP A 210 4.25 22.48 16.38
C ASP A 210 5.61 22.69 17.07
N GLN A 211 5.63 23.29 18.27
CA GLN A 211 6.84 23.36 19.10
C GLN A 211 7.30 21.99 19.60
N TRP A 212 6.37 21.12 20.01
CA TRP A 212 6.70 19.75 20.43
C TRP A 212 7.24 18.91 19.26
N LEU A 213 6.65 19.05 18.06
CA LEU A 213 7.16 18.45 16.83
C LEU A 213 8.59 18.88 16.54
N GLY A 214 8.88 20.18 16.58
CA GLY A 214 10.24 20.69 16.35
C GLY A 214 11.25 20.17 17.37
N GLN A 215 10.84 20.04 18.64
CA GLN A 215 11.68 19.44 19.69
C GLN A 215 11.88 17.93 19.49
N TRP A 216 10.83 17.20 19.08
CA TRP A 216 10.89 15.77 18.80
C TRP A 216 11.80 15.50 17.59
N GLU A 217 11.62 16.23 16.49
CA GLU A 217 12.47 16.14 15.29
C GLU A 217 13.94 16.49 15.61
N SER A 218 14.18 17.48 16.46
CA SER A 218 15.54 17.85 16.90
C SER A 218 16.20 16.82 17.82
N ASN A 219 15.39 16.04 18.54
CA ASN A 219 15.85 14.99 19.44
C ASN A 219 16.03 13.63 18.74
N LEU A 220 15.55 13.46 17.49
CA LEU A 220 15.93 12.31 16.67
C LEU A 220 17.39 12.44 16.25
N SER A 221 18.21 11.45 16.62
CA SER A 221 19.58 11.37 16.11
C SER A 221 19.54 11.22 14.58
N LEU A 222 20.48 11.84 13.88
CA LEU A 222 20.64 11.73 12.41
C LEU A 222 20.73 10.26 11.91
N GLU A 223 20.96 9.30 12.81
CA GLU A 223 21.03 7.86 12.53
C GLU A 223 19.67 7.13 12.65
N ARG A 224 18.69 7.69 13.37
CA ARG A 224 17.30 7.18 13.41
C ARG A 224 16.44 8.03 12.48
N LYS A 225 16.12 7.52 11.30
CA LYS A 225 15.01 8.06 10.51
C LYS A 225 13.72 7.60 11.19
N GLY A 226 12.93 8.54 11.73
CA GLY A 226 11.64 8.23 12.36
C GLY A 226 10.75 7.44 11.39
N LYS A 227 9.99 6.47 11.92
CA LYS A 227 9.13 5.61 11.08
C LYS A 227 7.83 6.29 10.69
N ASN A 228 7.48 7.40 11.35
CA ASN A 228 6.23 8.11 11.16
C ASN A 228 6.39 9.41 10.37
N THR A 229 5.32 9.78 9.67
CA THR A 229 5.23 11.08 9.00
C THR A 229 5.04 12.21 10.03
N PRO A 230 5.43 13.46 9.72
CA PRO A 230 5.17 14.62 10.57
C PRO A 230 3.67 14.78 10.91
N THR A 231 2.78 14.39 10.00
CA THR A 231 1.32 14.40 10.20
C THR A 231 0.90 13.47 11.34
N ASN A 232 1.42 12.25 11.37
CA ASN A 232 1.08 11.28 12.42
C ASN A 232 1.55 11.78 13.79
N ILE A 233 2.78 12.28 13.83
CA ILE A 233 3.40 12.80 15.05
C ILE A 233 2.63 14.04 15.55
N ARG A 234 2.14 14.88 14.64
CA ARG A 234 1.29 16.05 14.98
C ARG A 234 -0.01 15.62 15.64
N ALA A 235 -0.68 14.62 15.07
CA ALA A 235 -1.91 14.08 15.64
C ALA A 235 -1.68 13.54 17.06
N TYR A 236 -0.58 12.81 17.26
CA TYR A 236 -0.18 12.33 18.58
C TYR A 236 0.15 13.48 19.56
N ALA A 237 0.85 14.53 19.13
CA ALA A 237 1.17 15.67 19.97
C ALA A 237 -0.08 16.43 20.43
N LEU A 238 -1.03 16.66 19.52
CA LEU A 238 -2.32 17.27 19.83
C LEU A 238 -3.12 16.40 20.82
N TRP A 239 -3.10 15.09 20.62
CA TRP A 239 -3.83 14.16 21.49
C TRP A 239 -3.17 14.01 22.87
N HIS A 240 -1.91 13.60 22.96
CA HIS A 240 -1.26 13.27 24.24
C HIS A 240 -0.73 14.51 24.97
N VAL A 241 0.02 15.37 24.27
CA VAL A 241 0.73 16.50 24.90
C VAL A 241 -0.23 17.64 25.24
N GLN A 242 -1.18 17.93 24.35
CA GLN A 242 -2.19 18.97 24.60
C GLN A 242 -3.49 18.43 25.21
N GLY A 243 -3.63 17.12 25.35
CA GLY A 243 -4.80 16.53 25.98
C GLY A 243 -6.09 16.65 25.17
N LEU A 244 -6.02 16.94 23.87
CA LEU A 244 -7.23 17.16 23.07
C LEU A 244 -7.98 15.85 22.81
N PRO A 245 -9.33 15.86 22.81
CA PRO A 245 -10.13 14.72 22.36
C PRO A 245 -9.99 14.53 20.85
N LEU A 246 -10.19 13.30 20.36
CA LEU A 246 -9.97 12.93 18.96
C LEU A 246 -10.73 13.82 17.97
N GLN A 247 -11.94 14.28 18.33
CA GLN A 247 -12.74 15.20 17.53
C GLN A 247 -12.07 16.56 17.35
N GLN A 248 -11.51 17.14 18.42
CA GLN A 248 -10.81 18.42 18.34
C GLN A 248 -9.48 18.26 17.61
N VAL A 249 -8.82 17.10 17.72
CA VAL A 249 -7.63 16.80 16.91
C VAL A 249 -7.97 16.76 15.41
N ALA A 250 -9.10 16.14 15.03
CA ALA A 250 -9.55 16.11 13.64
C ALA A 250 -9.78 17.52 13.05
N GLU A 251 -10.44 18.39 13.82
CA GLU A 251 -10.71 19.78 13.46
C GLU A 251 -9.44 20.64 13.43
N ALA A 252 -8.50 20.37 14.34
CA ALA A 252 -7.20 21.05 14.44
C ALA A 252 -6.28 20.74 13.25
N MET A 253 -6.38 19.55 12.68
CA MET A 253 -5.46 19.09 11.63
C MET A 253 -5.78 19.66 10.24
N ARG A 254 -7.06 19.84 9.90
CA ARG A 254 -7.48 20.28 8.55
C ARG A 254 -8.92 20.82 8.56
N GLN A 255 -9.25 21.64 7.56
CA GLN A 255 -10.62 21.91 7.14
C GLN A 255 -10.85 21.41 5.69
N PRO A 256 -11.84 20.55 5.43
CA PRO A 256 -12.78 19.95 6.39
C PRO A 256 -12.07 18.98 7.38
N PRO A 257 -12.63 18.79 8.60
CA PRO A 257 -12.04 17.93 9.63
C PRO A 257 -11.79 16.51 9.15
N LEU A 258 -10.72 15.90 9.66
CA LEU A 258 -10.42 14.49 9.35
C LEU A 258 -11.45 13.54 9.97
N ALA A 259 -11.62 12.36 9.38
CA ALA A 259 -12.41 11.31 10.02
C ALA A 259 -11.74 10.87 11.34
N LEU A 260 -12.54 10.60 12.37
CA LEU A 260 -12.05 10.15 13.68
C LEU A 260 -11.24 8.85 13.59
N THR A 261 -11.59 7.97 12.65
CA THR A 261 -10.84 6.75 12.34
C THR A 261 -9.43 7.05 11.86
N THR A 262 -9.26 8.08 11.03
CA THR A 262 -7.97 8.50 10.49
C THR A 262 -7.08 9.06 11.59
N VAL A 263 -7.63 9.95 12.43
CA VAL A 263 -6.91 10.51 13.58
C VAL A 263 -6.50 9.41 14.56
N SER A 264 -7.40 8.47 14.85
CA SER A 264 -7.12 7.34 15.74
C SER A 264 -5.98 6.47 15.19
N SER A 265 -5.98 6.17 13.88
CA SER A 265 -4.90 5.42 13.24
C SER A 265 -3.56 6.13 13.35
N TYR A 266 -3.52 7.46 13.14
CA TYR A 266 -2.30 8.25 13.27
C TYR A 266 -1.71 8.19 14.69
N VAL A 267 -2.56 8.33 15.71
CA VAL A 267 -2.14 8.24 17.11
C VAL A 267 -1.62 6.83 17.43
N LEU A 268 -2.37 5.80 17.06
CA LEU A 268 -2.01 4.41 17.35
C LEU A 268 -0.71 3.98 16.65
N GLU A 269 -0.50 4.43 15.42
CA GLU A 269 0.72 4.12 14.67
C GLU A 269 1.96 4.70 15.35
N VAL A 270 1.88 5.94 15.82
CA VAL A 270 2.97 6.61 16.55
C VAL A 270 3.27 5.90 17.87
N VAL A 271 2.25 5.56 18.64
CA VAL A 271 2.41 4.84 19.92
C VAL A 271 3.04 3.46 19.69
N LYS A 272 2.60 2.74 18.64
CA LYS A 272 3.12 1.41 18.29
C LYS A 272 4.60 1.45 17.88
N SER A 273 4.96 2.39 17.03
CA SER A 273 6.24 2.38 16.31
C SER A 273 7.36 3.14 17.03
N GLU A 274 7.04 4.20 17.78
CA GLU A 274 8.01 5.04 18.48
C GLU A 274 8.07 4.75 20.00
N SER A 275 7.24 3.83 20.50
CA SER A 275 7.16 3.46 21.92
C SER A 275 7.01 4.67 22.86
N LEU A 276 6.22 5.65 22.42
CA LEU A 276 5.96 6.88 23.16
C LEU A 276 4.98 6.67 24.32
N PRO A 277 5.03 7.53 25.36
CA PRO A 277 4.12 7.42 26.50
C PRO A 277 2.65 7.59 26.09
N TYR A 278 1.73 6.95 26.80
CA TYR A 278 0.31 7.07 26.53
C TYR A 278 -0.50 6.84 27.82
N ASP A 279 -1.71 7.40 27.86
CA ASP A 279 -2.67 7.12 28.93
C ASP A 279 -3.58 5.96 28.50
N SER A 280 -3.58 4.85 29.25
CA SER A 280 -4.30 3.63 28.89
C SER A 280 -5.81 3.85 28.63
N PRO A 281 -6.55 4.66 29.42
CA PRO A 281 -7.96 4.94 29.15
C PRO A 281 -8.18 5.71 27.84
N ARG A 282 -7.31 6.68 27.52
CA ARG A 282 -7.44 7.47 26.30
C ARG A 282 -7.03 6.66 25.07
N LEU A 283 -6.04 5.78 25.21
CA LEU A 283 -5.65 4.88 24.14
C LEU A 283 -6.78 3.89 23.82
N GLN A 284 -7.54 3.47 24.83
CA GLN A 284 -8.74 2.66 24.63
C GLN A 284 -9.82 3.41 23.83
N GLU A 285 -10.05 4.70 24.10
CA GLU A 285 -10.97 5.52 23.28
C GLU A 285 -10.57 5.53 21.80
N ALA A 286 -9.27 5.67 21.49
CA ALA A 286 -8.78 5.61 20.12
C ALA A 286 -8.94 4.21 19.49
N LEU A 287 -8.78 3.15 20.27
CA LEU A 287 -9.00 1.77 19.81
C LEU A 287 -10.49 1.47 19.55
N ASP A 288 -11.39 2.05 20.33
CA ASP A 288 -12.84 1.86 20.19
C ASP A 288 -13.41 2.52 18.92
N VAL A 289 -12.75 3.58 18.43
CA VAL A 289 -13.11 4.26 17.18
C VAL A 289 -12.69 3.44 15.95
N ILE A 290 -11.65 2.60 16.06
CA ILE A 290 -11.13 1.82 14.94
C ILE A 290 -12.05 0.62 14.67
N PRO A 291 -12.41 0.33 13.39
CA PRO A 291 -13.19 -0.84 13.04
C PRO A 291 -12.54 -2.16 13.54
N PRO A 292 -13.32 -3.15 13.99
CA PRO A 292 -12.78 -4.44 14.49
C PRO A 292 -11.84 -5.14 13.51
N VAL A 293 -12.07 -4.96 12.21
CA VAL A 293 -11.21 -5.50 11.14
C VAL A 293 -9.79 -4.95 11.17
N ALA A 294 -9.55 -3.76 11.76
CA ALA A 294 -8.23 -3.16 11.89
C ALA A 294 -7.60 -3.38 13.28
N HIS A 295 -8.30 -4.04 14.23
CA HIS A 295 -7.79 -4.30 15.57
C HIS A 295 -6.57 -5.22 15.59
N TRP A 296 -6.44 -6.12 14.61
CA TRP A 296 -5.32 -7.05 14.55
C TRP A 296 -3.96 -6.33 14.45
N ARG A 297 -3.92 -5.17 13.79
CA ARG A 297 -2.70 -4.33 13.62
C ARG A 297 -2.16 -3.78 14.92
N TYR A 298 -3.06 -3.56 15.88
CA TYR A 298 -2.79 -2.98 17.18
C TYR A 298 -2.95 -4.02 18.30
N LYS A 299 -2.95 -5.31 17.97
CA LYS A 299 -3.16 -6.42 18.93
C LYS A 299 -2.23 -6.34 20.14
N SER A 300 -0.97 -5.94 19.94
CA SER A 300 -0.01 -5.75 21.03
C SER A 300 -0.38 -4.58 21.97
N LEU A 301 -0.90 -3.48 21.41
CA LEU A 301 -1.40 -2.34 22.20
C LEU A 301 -2.70 -2.69 22.93
N ILE A 302 -3.61 -3.43 22.28
CA ILE A 302 -4.85 -3.92 22.89
C ILE A 302 -4.56 -4.86 24.07
N GLN A 303 -3.55 -5.72 23.94
CA GLN A 303 -3.17 -6.62 25.02
C GLN A 303 -2.54 -5.88 26.20
N LYS A 304 -1.71 -4.86 25.93
CA LYS A 304 -1.09 -4.01 26.97
C LYS A 304 -2.13 -3.17 27.72
N THR A 305 -2.99 -2.46 27.00
CA THR A 305 -4.06 -1.65 27.59
C THR A 305 -5.00 -2.47 28.47
N ARG A 306 -5.41 -3.67 28.03
CA ARG A 306 -6.22 -4.59 28.83
C ARG A 306 -5.53 -5.17 30.07
N SER A 307 -4.20 -5.11 30.13
CA SER A 307 -3.44 -5.58 31.30
C SER A 307 -3.23 -4.46 32.33
N GLU A 308 -3.42 -3.20 31.94
CA GLU A 308 -3.20 -2.00 32.74
C GLU A 308 -4.50 -1.42 33.33
N ILE A 309 -5.66 -1.81 32.79
CA ILE A 309 -7.02 -1.47 33.27
C ILE A 309 -7.54 -2.60 34.17
#